data_AF-A0A7W8KUJ2-F1
#
_entry.id   AF-A0A7W8KUJ2-F1
#
_cell.length_a   1.000
_cell.length_b   1.000
_cell.length_c   1.000
_cell.angle_alpha   90.00
_cell.angle_beta   90.00
_cell.angle_gamma   90.00
#
_symmetry.space_group_name_H-M   'P 1'
#
loop_
_entity.id
_entity.type
_entity.pdbx_description
1 polymer ?
#
loop_
_entity_poly.entity_id
_entity_poly.type
_entity_poly.pdbx_seq_one_letter_code
_entity_poly.pdbx_strand_id
1 'polypeptide(L)'
;MPTQTMLQELKRLLLDTASGGSRQLTEVESDLVQTNILLGEAIGKLGGSFMDLHRSVQAQQQILEGLMNGGQALDAESIEKLKETQNAVSQHVNAAVTGLQFQDMTSQLLERIVRRVIGLREALGVLSANSFEILPEQGQTDQELENLLANTVNSMEERLTMLEHGLWKAVRQTRMESGDIELF
;
A
#
# COMPACT_ATOMS: atom_id res chain seq x y z
N MET A 1 -1.28 21.91 46.95
CA MET A 1 -0.21 21.76 45.94
C MET A 1 -0.84 21.34 44.61
N PRO A 2 -1.41 22.29 43.83
CA PRO A 2 -2.05 21.98 42.54
C PRO A 2 -1.06 21.51 41.45
N THR A 3 0.23 21.80 41.59
CA THR A 3 1.29 21.48 40.61
C THR A 3 1.57 19.98 40.49
N GLN A 4 1.56 19.24 41.61
CA GLN A 4 1.85 17.80 41.61
C GLN A 4 0.74 16.98 40.93
N THR A 5 -0.53 17.34 41.19
CA THR A 5 -1.67 16.69 40.55
C THR A 5 -1.70 16.99 39.05
N MET A 6 -1.40 18.23 38.63
CA MET A 6 -1.30 18.57 37.21
C MET A 6 -0.19 17.80 36.49
N LEU A 7 0.97 17.60 37.14
CA LEU A 7 2.06 16.79 36.60
C LEU A 7 1.68 15.32 36.43
N GLN A 8 0.91 14.76 37.38
CA GLN A 8 0.39 13.39 37.27
C GLN A 8 -0.59 13.25 36.10
N GLU A 9 -1.52 14.19 35.94
CA GLU A 9 -2.48 14.17 34.82
C GLU A 9 -1.79 14.39 33.46
N LEU A 10 -0.79 15.27 33.39
CA LEU A 10 0.01 15.47 32.17
C LEU A 10 0.77 14.19 31.80
N LYS A 11 1.46 13.57 32.76
CA LYS A 11 2.15 12.29 32.56
C LYS A 11 1.18 11.22 32.04
N ARG A 12 0.02 11.11 32.68
CA ARG A 12 -1.02 10.16 32.28
C ARG A 12 -1.52 10.44 30.87
N LEU A 13 -1.82 11.69 30.53
CA LEU A 13 -2.28 12.07 29.20
C LEU A 13 -1.28 11.70 28.11
N LEU A 14 0.01 11.97 28.34
CA LEU A 14 1.08 11.62 27.39
C LEU A 14 1.21 10.10 27.22
N LEU A 15 1.18 9.35 28.33
CA LEU A 15 1.28 7.89 28.31
C LEU A 15 0.05 7.23 27.65
N ASP A 16 -1.15 7.67 27.99
CA ASP A 16 -2.41 7.18 27.44
C ASP A 16 -2.48 7.48 25.92
N THR A 17 -2.07 8.68 25.52
CA THR A 17 -2.02 9.08 24.10
C THR A 17 -0.99 8.25 23.32
N ALA A 18 0.22 8.10 23.87
CA ALA A 18 1.29 7.34 23.21
C ALA A 18 0.95 5.85 23.12
N SER A 19 0.45 5.25 24.20
CA SER A 19 0.08 3.83 24.24
C SER A 19 -1.14 3.51 23.39
N GLY A 20 -2.20 4.34 23.48
CA GLY A 20 -3.41 4.21 22.69
C GLY A 20 -3.13 4.35 21.19
N GLY A 21 -2.41 5.41 20.80
CA GLY A 21 -2.03 5.63 19.41
C GLY A 21 -1.08 4.55 18.88
N SER A 22 -0.11 4.09 19.67
CA SER A 22 0.81 3.02 19.25
C SER A 22 0.09 1.69 19.00
N ARG A 23 -0.91 1.36 19.84
CA ARG A 23 -1.76 0.18 19.65
C ARG A 23 -2.57 0.28 18.36
N GLN A 24 -3.26 1.40 18.14
CA GLN A 24 -4.06 1.62 16.92
C GLN A 24 -3.19 1.58 15.66
N LEU A 25 -2.00 2.19 15.69
CA LEU A 25 -1.09 2.15 14.55
C LEU A 25 -0.57 0.73 14.28
N THR A 26 -0.36 -0.09 15.31
CA THR A 26 0.02 -1.50 15.15
C THR A 26 -1.10 -2.32 14.50
N GLU A 27 -2.36 -2.08 14.87
CA GLU A 27 -3.52 -2.71 14.23
C GLU A 27 -3.63 -2.30 12.75
N VAL A 28 -3.53 -0.99 12.47
CA VAL A 28 -3.54 -0.48 11.09
C VAL A 28 -2.36 -1.02 10.26
N GLU A 29 -1.17 -1.15 10.85
CA GLU A 29 -0.01 -1.77 10.20
C GLU A 29 -0.31 -3.22 9.78
N SER A 30 -0.87 -4.01 10.70
CA SER A 30 -1.27 -5.39 10.44
C SER A 30 -2.30 -5.48 9.31
N ASP A 31 -3.33 -4.64 9.35
CA ASP A 31 -4.39 -4.62 8.32
C ASP A 31 -3.84 -4.22 6.95
N LEU A 32 -2.93 -3.26 6.89
CA LEU A 32 -2.30 -2.83 5.64
C LEU A 32 -1.40 -3.92 5.06
N VAL A 33 -0.60 -4.60 5.89
CA VAL A 33 0.22 -5.74 5.45
C VAL A 33 -0.65 -6.85 4.91
N GLN A 34 -1.72 -7.21 5.64
CA GLN A 34 -2.67 -8.23 5.20
C GLN A 34 -3.37 -7.84 3.89
N THR A 35 -3.79 -6.58 3.76
CA THR A 35 -4.40 -6.05 2.53
C THR A 35 -3.46 -6.16 1.35
N ASN A 36 -2.18 -5.84 1.53
CA ASN A 36 -1.18 -5.94 0.47
C ASN A 36 -0.97 -7.40 0.00
N ILE A 37 -0.94 -8.35 0.94
CA ILE A 37 -0.84 -9.79 0.64
C ILE A 37 -2.07 -10.26 -0.15
N LEU A 38 -3.28 -10.00 0.35
CA LEU A 38 -4.52 -10.43 -0.28
C LEU A 38 -4.71 -9.82 -1.67
N LEU A 39 -4.35 -8.54 -1.83
CA LEU A 39 -4.40 -7.87 -3.12
C LEU A 39 -3.42 -8.49 -4.12
N GLY A 40 -2.18 -8.77 -3.69
CA GLY A 40 -1.18 -9.45 -4.51
C GLY A 40 -1.64 -10.84 -4.96
N GLU A 41 -2.20 -11.64 -4.05
CA GLU A 41 -2.73 -12.96 -4.38
C GLU A 41 -3.91 -12.92 -5.35
N ALA A 42 -4.89 -12.04 -5.10
CA ALA A 42 -6.07 -11.91 -5.95
C ALA A 42 -5.68 -11.52 -7.37
N ILE A 43 -4.75 -10.59 -7.51
CA ILE A 43 -4.30 -10.10 -8.80
C ILE A 43 -3.42 -11.13 -9.52
N GLY A 44 -2.55 -11.85 -8.79
CA GLY A 44 -1.80 -12.97 -9.36
C GLY A 44 -2.71 -14.08 -9.92
N LYS A 45 -3.77 -14.45 -9.19
CA LYS A 45 -4.78 -15.43 -9.66
C LYS A 45 -5.54 -14.93 -10.89
N LEU A 46 -5.91 -13.65 -10.91
CA LEU A 46 -6.60 -13.04 -12.04
C LEU A 46 -5.71 -13.03 -13.29
N GLY A 47 -4.46 -12.59 -13.16
CA GLY A 47 -3.48 -12.58 -14.25
C GLY A 47 -3.21 -13.99 -14.80
N GLY A 48 -3.05 -14.98 -13.92
CA GLY A 48 -2.93 -16.39 -14.33
C GLY A 48 -4.14 -16.90 -15.11
N SER A 49 -5.35 -16.62 -14.62
CA SER A 49 -6.61 -17.02 -15.28
C SER A 49 -6.74 -16.44 -16.69
N PHE A 50 -6.34 -15.18 -16.89
CA PHE A 50 -6.35 -14.55 -18.21
C PHE A 50 -5.34 -15.17 -19.16
N MET A 51 -4.13 -15.50 -18.68
CA MET A 51 -3.11 -16.16 -19.50
C MET A 51 -3.53 -17.58 -19.90
N ASP A 52 -4.16 -18.33 -18.99
CA ASP A 52 -4.66 -19.67 -19.29
C ASP A 52 -5.84 -19.64 -20.28
N LEU A 53 -6.72 -18.64 -20.16
CA LEU A 53 -7.78 -18.39 -21.14
C LEU A 53 -7.17 -18.08 -22.52
N HIS A 54 -6.15 -17.23 -22.59
CA HIS A 54 -5.45 -16.93 -23.84
C HIS A 54 -4.86 -18.18 -24.50
N ARG A 55 -4.13 -19.00 -23.73
CA ARG A 55 -3.56 -20.27 -24.23
C ARG A 55 -4.64 -21.22 -24.73
N SER A 56 -5.76 -21.32 -24.02
CA SER A 56 -6.88 -22.19 -24.40
C SER A 56 -7.52 -21.75 -25.72
N VAL A 57 -7.70 -20.44 -25.90
CA VAL A 57 -8.21 -19.86 -27.15
C VAL A 57 -7.22 -20.07 -28.29
N GLN A 58 -5.93 -19.87 -28.06
CA GLN A 58 -4.89 -20.13 -29.06
C GLN A 58 -4.81 -21.60 -29.47
N ALA A 59 -4.94 -22.54 -28.52
CA ALA A 59 -4.95 -23.97 -28.81
C ALA A 59 -6.19 -24.39 -29.62
N GLN A 60 -7.37 -23.86 -29.30
CA GLN A 60 -8.59 -24.09 -30.09
C GLN A 60 -8.42 -23.60 -31.53
N GLN A 61 -7.77 -22.45 -31.72
CA GLN A 61 -7.49 -21.91 -33.05
C GLN A 61 -6.58 -22.83 -33.88
N GLN A 62 -5.49 -23.33 -33.30
CA GLN A 62 -4.58 -24.26 -34.01
C GLN A 62 -5.29 -25.54 -34.45
N ILE A 63 -6.20 -26.06 -33.63
CA ILE A 63 -7.02 -27.22 -33.98
C ILE A 63 -7.96 -26.88 -35.14
N LEU A 64 -8.62 -25.72 -35.10
CA LEU A 64 -9.51 -25.26 -36.16
C LEU A 64 -8.78 -25.04 -37.49
N GLU A 65 -7.61 -24.39 -37.46
CA GLU A 65 -6.77 -24.20 -38.65
C GLU A 65 -6.31 -25.54 -39.24
N GLY A 66 -5.99 -26.52 -38.39
CA GLY A 66 -5.69 -27.89 -38.81
C GLY A 66 -6.88 -28.58 -39.49
N LEU A 67 -8.10 -28.42 -38.95
CA LEU A 67 -9.33 -28.97 -39.53
C LEU A 67 -9.69 -28.33 -40.88
N MET A 68 -9.50 -27.01 -41.01
CA MET A 68 -9.69 -26.28 -42.26
C MET A 68 -8.73 -26.73 -43.36
N ASN A 69 -7.46 -26.96 -43.00
CA ASN A 69 -6.45 -27.47 -43.94
C ASN A 69 -6.64 -28.96 -44.29
N GLY A 70 -7.39 -29.71 -43.46
CA GLY A 70 -7.71 -31.13 -43.63
C GLY A 70 -8.93 -31.44 -44.51
N GLY A 71 -9.62 -30.42 -45.05
CA GLY A 71 -10.69 -30.59 -46.03
C GLY A 71 -12.12 -30.68 -45.48
N GLN A 72 -12.33 -30.51 -44.16
CA GLN A 72 -13.67 -30.28 -43.61
C GLN A 72 -13.96 -28.77 -43.62
N ALA A 73 -14.87 -28.34 -44.50
CA ALA A 73 -15.18 -26.93 -44.68
C ALA A 73 -15.96 -26.38 -43.48
N LEU A 74 -15.27 -25.67 -42.59
CA LEU A 74 -15.91 -24.60 -41.82
C LEU A 74 -16.27 -23.46 -42.77
N ASP A 75 -17.45 -22.87 -42.59
CA ASP A 75 -17.89 -21.74 -43.38
C ASP A 75 -17.11 -20.47 -43.03
N ALA A 76 -16.95 -19.59 -44.03
CA ALA A 76 -16.17 -18.36 -43.90
C ALA A 76 -16.67 -17.46 -42.75
N GLU A 77 -17.97 -17.49 -42.45
CA GLU A 77 -18.58 -16.71 -41.38
C GLU A 77 -18.14 -17.19 -39.98
N SER A 78 -18.06 -18.51 -39.75
CA SER A 78 -17.56 -19.06 -38.49
C SER A 78 -16.08 -18.76 -38.27
N ILE A 79 -15.30 -18.69 -39.34
CA ILE A 79 -13.87 -18.34 -39.30
C ILE A 79 -13.70 -16.86 -38.92
N GLU A 80 -14.50 -15.97 -39.52
CA GLU A 80 -14.47 -14.54 -39.21
C GLU A 80 -14.85 -14.30 -37.74
N LYS A 81 -15.94 -14.91 -37.26
CA LYS A 81 -16.39 -14.83 -35.86
C LYS A 81 -15.33 -15.36 -34.87
N LEU A 82 -14.59 -16.39 -35.25
CA LEU A 82 -13.50 -16.91 -34.42
C LEU A 82 -12.34 -15.91 -34.31
N LYS A 83 -11.95 -15.29 -35.43
CA LYS A 83 -10.92 -14.23 -35.45
C LYS A 83 -11.35 -13.00 -34.64
N GLU A 84 -12.62 -12.61 -34.73
CA GLU A 84 -13.15 -11.51 -33.90
C GLU A 84 -13.09 -11.84 -32.41
N THR A 85 -13.50 -13.06 -32.03
CA THR A 85 -13.43 -13.53 -30.64
C THR A 85 -11.99 -13.59 -30.14
N GLN A 86 -11.05 -14.01 -30.99
CA GLN A 86 -9.61 -14.01 -30.69
C GLN A 86 -9.10 -12.58 -30.42
N ASN A 87 -9.43 -11.63 -31.29
CA ASN A 87 -9.02 -10.23 -31.11
C ASN A 87 -9.57 -9.64 -29.82
N ALA A 88 -10.83 -9.94 -29.49
CA ALA A 88 -11.44 -9.52 -28.22
C ALA A 88 -10.72 -10.12 -27.00
N VAL A 89 -10.38 -11.41 -27.04
CA VAL A 89 -9.61 -12.08 -25.97
C VAL A 89 -8.23 -11.44 -25.80
N SER A 90 -7.50 -11.18 -26.90
CA SER A 90 -6.19 -10.52 -26.85
C SER A 90 -6.29 -9.10 -26.27
N GLN A 91 -7.34 -8.34 -26.60
CA GLN A 91 -7.58 -7.02 -26.01
C GLN A 91 -7.87 -7.10 -24.50
N HIS A 92 -8.69 -8.07 -24.07
CA HIS A 92 -8.98 -8.28 -22.65
C HIS A 92 -7.74 -8.72 -21.85
N VAL A 93 -6.86 -9.51 -22.45
CA VAL A 93 -5.58 -9.87 -21.85
C VAL A 93 -4.66 -8.65 -21.72
N ASN A 94 -4.58 -7.80 -22.75
CA ASN A 94 -3.80 -6.58 -22.67
C ASN A 94 -4.35 -5.63 -21.57
N ALA A 95 -5.67 -5.55 -21.44
CA ALA A 95 -6.31 -4.83 -20.33
C ALA A 95 -6.02 -5.47 -18.96
N ALA A 96 -5.90 -6.80 -18.88
CA ALA A 96 -5.51 -7.49 -17.66
C ALA A 96 -4.04 -7.23 -17.28
N VAL A 97 -3.12 -7.26 -18.26
CA VAL A 97 -1.71 -6.88 -18.08
C VAL A 97 -1.59 -5.43 -17.62
N THR A 98 -2.39 -4.55 -18.22
CA THR A 98 -2.55 -3.16 -17.80
C THR A 98 -3.01 -3.08 -16.33
N GLY A 99 -3.97 -3.91 -15.92
CA GLY A 99 -4.41 -4.04 -14.53
C GLY A 99 -3.32 -4.55 -13.57
N LEU A 100 -2.41 -5.43 -14.02
CA LEU A 100 -1.25 -5.86 -13.23
C LEU A 100 -0.28 -4.70 -12.95
N GLN A 101 -0.16 -3.71 -13.84
CA GLN A 101 0.67 -2.52 -13.56
C GLN A 101 0.01 -1.60 -12.52
N PHE A 102 -1.33 -1.52 -12.51
CA PHE A 102 -2.06 -0.82 -11.46
C PHE A 102 -1.87 -1.49 -10.08
N GLN A 103 -1.73 -2.81 -10.06
CA GLN A 103 -1.37 -3.54 -8.85
C GLN A 103 -0.01 -3.12 -8.32
N ASP A 104 1.01 -3.05 -9.17
CA ASP A 104 2.35 -2.63 -8.75
C ASP A 104 2.32 -1.22 -8.14
N MET A 105 1.64 -0.28 -8.79
CA MET A 105 1.43 1.07 -8.25
C MET A 105 0.69 1.05 -6.90
N THR A 106 -0.34 0.20 -6.75
CA THR A 106 -1.11 0.09 -5.51
C THR A 106 -0.28 -0.54 -4.39
N SER A 107 0.52 -1.57 -4.68
CA SER A 107 1.44 -2.19 -3.74
C SER A 107 2.51 -1.20 -3.26
N GLN A 108 3.05 -0.36 -4.16
CA GLN A 108 3.99 0.71 -3.78
C GLN A 108 3.34 1.76 -2.87
N LEU A 109 2.08 2.12 -3.11
CA LEU A 109 1.32 3.02 -2.26
C LEU A 109 1.07 2.39 -0.87
N LEU A 110 0.66 1.13 -0.81
CA LEU A 110 0.46 0.40 0.45
C LEU A 110 1.77 0.31 1.26
N GLU A 111 2.88 -0.04 0.63
CA GLU A 111 4.20 -0.09 1.30
C GLU A 111 4.59 1.28 1.87
N ARG A 112 4.24 2.37 1.18
CA ARG A 112 4.45 3.73 1.70
C ARG A 112 3.56 4.04 2.90
N ILE A 113 2.30 3.66 2.86
CA ILE A 113 1.38 3.87 3.99
C ILE A 113 1.89 3.07 5.21
N VAL A 114 2.34 1.83 5.03
CA VAL A 114 2.96 1.02 6.09
C VAL A 114 4.17 1.74 6.69
N ARG A 115 5.11 2.23 5.87
CA ARG A 115 6.26 3.01 6.33
C ARG A 115 5.85 4.27 7.13
N ARG A 116 4.78 4.95 6.70
CA ARG A 116 4.24 6.12 7.40
C ARG A 116 3.65 5.75 8.76
N VAL A 117 2.91 4.65 8.84
CA VAL A 117 2.33 4.13 10.09
C VAL A 117 3.43 3.75 11.08
N ILE A 118 4.49 3.07 10.61
CA ILE A 118 5.67 2.74 11.42
C ILE A 118 6.33 4.01 11.97
N GLY A 119 6.59 5.00 11.13
CA GLY A 119 7.22 6.24 11.58
C GLY A 119 6.35 7.05 12.55
N LEU A 120 5.03 7.07 12.37
CA LEU A 120 4.11 7.68 13.34
C LEU A 120 4.15 6.94 14.68
N ARG A 121 4.23 5.60 14.65
CA ARG A 121 4.35 4.77 15.86
C ARG A 121 5.66 5.07 16.60
N GLU A 122 6.74 5.26 15.87
CA GLU A 122 8.04 5.67 16.44
C GLU A 122 8.01 7.08 17.03
N ALA A 123 7.31 8.04 16.40
CA ALA A 123 7.11 9.38 16.94
C ALA A 123 6.32 9.35 18.26
N LEU A 124 5.27 8.51 18.34
CA LEU A 124 4.56 8.27 19.60
C LEU A 124 5.44 7.60 20.67
N GLY A 125 6.43 6.81 20.26
CA GLY A 125 7.44 6.23 21.15
C GLY A 125 8.23 7.29 21.92
N VAL A 126 8.51 8.45 21.31
CA VAL A 126 9.16 9.59 21.97
C VAL A 126 8.28 10.20 23.05
N LEU A 127 6.99 10.39 22.77
CA LEU A 127 6.03 10.87 23.76
C LEU A 127 5.98 9.94 24.98
N SER A 128 5.98 8.63 24.74
CA SER A 128 6.02 7.63 25.82
C SER A 128 7.32 7.75 26.63
N ALA A 129 8.49 7.77 25.97
CA ALA A 129 9.79 7.87 26.64
C ALA A 129 9.89 9.11 27.53
N ASN A 130 9.53 10.28 26.99
CA ASN A 130 9.62 11.54 27.73
C ASN A 130 8.58 11.64 28.85
N SER A 131 7.44 10.94 28.75
CA SER A 131 6.47 10.86 29.84
C SER A 131 7.03 10.16 31.09
N PHE A 132 7.99 9.25 30.95
CA PHE A 132 8.66 8.60 32.08
C PHE A 132 9.62 9.52 32.82
N GLU A 133 10.15 10.55 32.15
CA GLU A 133 11.02 11.57 32.75
C GLU A 133 10.24 12.58 33.61
N ILE A 134 8.92 12.63 33.48
CA ILE A 134 8.05 13.39 34.40
C ILE A 134 7.97 12.62 35.71
N LEU A 135 8.50 13.21 36.79
CA LEU A 135 8.58 12.62 38.13
C LEU A 135 7.86 13.53 39.14
N PRO A 136 6.52 13.43 39.25
CA PRO A 136 5.71 14.34 40.09
C PRO A 136 6.11 14.33 41.57
N GLU A 137 6.68 13.24 42.06
CA GLU A 137 7.07 13.08 43.47
C GLU A 137 8.45 13.65 43.80
N GLN A 138 9.27 13.97 42.79
CA GLN A 138 10.65 14.46 42.99
C GLN A 138 10.75 15.98 43.06
N GLY A 139 9.62 16.70 42.97
CA GLY A 139 9.62 18.16 43.07
C GLY A 139 10.37 18.85 41.92
N GLN A 140 10.17 18.37 40.68
CA GLN A 140 10.71 19.01 39.48
C GLN A 140 10.39 20.50 39.46
N THR A 141 11.39 21.30 39.13
CA THR A 141 11.23 22.74 38.94
C THR A 141 10.48 23.03 37.64
N ASP A 142 9.79 24.17 37.58
CA ASP A 142 9.06 24.58 36.38
C ASP A 142 9.98 24.69 35.16
N GLN A 143 11.24 25.08 35.34
CA GLN A 143 12.24 25.16 34.26
C GLN A 143 12.63 23.77 33.72
N GLU A 144 12.76 22.77 34.57
CA GLU A 144 13.05 21.39 34.15
C GLU A 144 11.88 20.81 33.35
N LEU A 145 10.65 21.07 33.80
CA LEU A 145 9.45 20.65 33.09
C LEU A 145 9.31 21.34 31.73
N GLU A 146 9.55 22.65 31.68
CA GLU A 146 9.50 23.43 30.43
C GLU A 146 10.54 22.91 29.43
N ASN A 147 11.77 22.65 29.88
CA ASN A 147 12.83 22.08 29.04
C ASN A 147 12.45 20.68 28.52
N LEU A 148 11.87 19.82 29.37
CA LEU A 148 11.42 18.48 28.98
C LEU A 148 10.32 18.55 27.92
N LEU A 149 9.32 19.42 28.11
CA LEU A 149 8.23 19.59 27.15
C LEU A 149 8.72 20.18 25.83
N ALA A 150 9.59 21.19 25.87
CA ALA A 150 10.21 21.75 24.68
C ALA A 150 11.00 20.70 23.90
N ASN A 151 11.81 19.88 24.59
CA ASN A 151 12.55 18.78 23.98
C ASN A 151 11.61 17.72 23.36
N THR A 152 10.49 17.43 24.01
CA THR A 152 9.47 16.50 23.51
C THR A 152 8.83 17.00 22.23
N VAL A 153 8.40 18.27 22.21
CA VAL A 153 7.82 18.91 21.04
C VAL A 153 8.81 18.93 19.89
N ASN A 154 10.04 19.40 20.12
CA ASN A 154 11.08 19.46 19.09
C ASN A 154 11.39 18.07 18.49
N SER A 155 11.52 17.05 19.33
CA SER A 155 11.79 15.67 18.88
C SER A 155 10.63 15.09 18.08
N MET A 156 9.39 15.44 18.42
CA MET A 156 8.20 15.01 17.70
C MET A 156 8.09 15.73 16.36
N GLU A 157 8.33 17.04 16.31
CA GLU A 157 8.36 17.83 15.08
C GLU A 157 9.42 17.30 14.11
N GLU A 158 10.64 17.07 14.57
CA GLU A 158 11.73 16.54 13.73
C GLU A 158 11.33 15.21 13.07
N ARG A 159 10.74 14.28 13.82
CA ARG A 159 10.28 12.99 13.30
C ARG A 159 9.13 13.13 12.32
N LEU A 160 8.16 14.00 12.60
CA LEU A 160 7.04 14.28 11.69
C LEU A 160 7.53 14.93 10.38
N THR A 161 8.48 15.85 10.47
CA THR A 161 9.10 16.48 9.30
C THR A 161 9.91 15.47 8.48
N MET A 162 10.64 14.55 9.11
CA MET A 162 11.32 13.46 8.41
C MET A 162 10.33 12.56 7.65
N LEU A 163 9.18 12.26 8.24
CA LEU A 163 8.11 11.51 7.58
C LEU A 163 7.56 12.24 6.34
N GLU A 164 7.50 13.57 6.36
CA GLU A 164 7.07 14.36 5.20
C GLU A 164 8.11 14.42 4.08
N HIS A 165 9.40 14.57 4.41
CA HIS A 165 10.46 14.74 3.42
C HIS A 165 10.77 13.46 2.62
N GLY A 166 10.53 12.27 3.21
CA GLY A 166 10.64 10.99 2.49
C GLY A 166 9.64 10.84 1.33
N LEU A 167 8.64 11.72 1.20
CA LEU A 167 7.52 11.59 0.27
C LEU A 167 7.77 12.18 -1.12
N TRP A 168 8.70 13.13 -1.27
CA TRP A 168 8.78 13.98 -2.48
C TRP A 168 9.48 13.30 -3.67
N LYS A 169 10.08 12.12 -3.48
CA LYS A 169 10.85 11.41 -4.52
C LYS A 169 10.06 10.36 -5.30
N ALA A 170 8.73 10.34 -5.20
CA ALA A 170 7.91 9.31 -5.83
C ALA A 170 7.21 9.77 -7.11
N VAL A 171 7.34 8.93 -8.14
CA VAL A 171 6.80 9.06 -9.50
C VAL A 171 5.33 9.46 -9.49
N ARG A 172 5.04 10.65 -10.01
CA ARG A 172 3.69 11.11 -10.38
C ARG A 172 3.31 10.49 -11.72
N GLN A 173 2.76 9.29 -11.73
CA GLN A 173 2.08 8.77 -12.91
C GLN A 173 0.58 8.68 -12.61
N THR A 174 -0.16 9.66 -13.11
CA THR A 174 -1.59 9.86 -12.78
C THR A 174 -2.53 9.22 -13.80
N ARG A 175 -2.04 8.74 -14.95
CA ARG A 175 -2.84 8.11 -16.01
C ARG A 175 -2.01 7.13 -16.85
N MET A 176 -2.65 6.01 -17.21
CA MET A 176 -2.08 4.89 -17.95
C MET A 176 -2.16 5.03 -19.48
N GLU A 177 -2.95 5.97 -19.98
CA GLU A 177 -3.27 6.12 -21.41
C GLU A 177 -2.11 6.63 -22.30
N SER A 178 -0.91 6.86 -21.74
CA SER A 178 0.17 7.58 -22.45
C SER A 178 1.48 6.77 -22.62
N GLY A 179 1.47 5.47 -22.40
CA GLY A 179 2.63 4.61 -22.68
C GLY A 179 2.28 3.55 -23.71
N ASP A 180 2.65 3.76 -24.97
CA ASP A 180 2.75 2.65 -25.93
C ASP A 180 3.70 1.61 -25.34
N ILE A 181 3.21 0.38 -25.17
CA ILE A 181 4.05 -0.75 -24.80
C ILE A 181 4.79 -1.18 -26.07
N GLU A 182 6.06 -0.79 -26.21
CA GLU A 182 6.98 -1.54 -27.06
C GLU A 182 7.17 -2.93 -26.43
N LEU A 183 6.50 -3.93 -27.00
CA LEU A 183 6.78 -5.34 -26.74
C LEU A 183 8.21 -5.63 -27.24
N PHE A 184 9.13 -5.88 -26.31
CA PHE A 184 10.39 -6.58 -26.61
C PHE A 184 10.15 -8.09 -26.74
#